data_AF-A0A7C6FDD1-F1
#
_entry.id   AF-A0A7C6FDD1-F1
#
_cell.length_a   1.000
_cell.length_b   1.000
_cell.length_c   1.000
_cell.angle_alpha   90.00
_cell.angle_beta   90.00
_cell.angle_gamma   90.00
#
_symmetry.space_group_name_H-M   'P 1'
#
loop_
_entity.id
_entity.type
_entity.pdbx_description
1 polymer ?
#
loop_
_entity_poly.entity_id
_entity_poly.type
_entity_poly.pdbx_seq_one_letter_code
_entity_poly.pdbx_strand_id
1 'polypeptide(L)'
;MFTNTIKKSLQDIFSPMVLTFILKIGFGAILFWIFIFSFFWDDFSTFVTSYLTWIPFDWLQSTIAYIAAPLLAYTLIIVTIAILTSLFSEKLLINLAKKHYPEKKAIASPSIMGSISSTLSSTIIFSLLYLILFPTFIIPVIGQVIMLYVWSILLKAPTVHDVGGLFIINKSELKEKRKKSNLIAMIASLFNYIPFLNIFAPIFAQIMFLHH
;
A
#
# COMPACT_ATOMS: atom_id res chain seq x y z
N MET A 1 17.05 -3.02 -18.19
CA MET A 1 17.07 -3.35 -16.74
C MET A 1 15.67 -3.29 -16.13
N PHE A 2 14.98 -2.15 -16.21
CA PHE A 2 13.64 -1.95 -15.60
C PHE A 2 12.51 -2.84 -16.16
N THR A 3 12.49 -3.09 -17.48
CA THR A 3 11.51 -4.01 -18.11
C THR A 3 11.63 -5.45 -17.58
N ASN A 4 12.86 -5.86 -17.24
CA ASN A 4 13.11 -7.20 -16.68
C ASN A 4 12.61 -7.28 -15.22
N THR A 5 12.76 -6.21 -14.43
CA THR A 5 12.18 -6.07 -13.09
C THR A 5 10.66 -6.21 -13.13
N ILE A 6 9.98 -5.49 -14.03
CA ILE A 6 8.51 -5.59 -14.19
C ILE A 6 8.11 -7.02 -14.57
N LYS A 7 8.77 -7.61 -15.58
CA LYS A 7 8.46 -8.96 -16.04
C LYS A 7 8.59 -10.00 -14.92
N LYS A 8 9.70 -10.00 -14.18
CA LYS A 8 9.91 -10.92 -13.06
C LYS A 8 8.89 -10.71 -11.95
N SER A 9 8.59 -9.45 -11.62
CA SER A 9 7.62 -9.11 -10.58
C SER A 9 6.20 -9.56 -10.94
N LEU A 10 5.79 -9.37 -12.20
CA LEU A 10 4.52 -9.88 -12.71
C LEU A 10 4.47 -11.41 -12.76
N GLN A 11 5.59 -12.09 -13.00
CA GLN A 11 5.62 -13.55 -12.93
C GLN A 11 5.52 -14.05 -11.48
N ASP A 12 6.22 -13.42 -10.55
CA ASP A 12 6.21 -13.84 -9.15
C ASP A 12 4.91 -13.50 -8.43
N ILE A 13 4.20 -12.42 -8.80
CA ILE A 13 2.93 -12.06 -8.15
C ILE A 13 1.82 -13.09 -8.37
N PHE A 14 1.86 -13.80 -9.51
CA PHE A 14 0.97 -14.92 -9.80
C PHE A 14 1.52 -16.27 -9.33
N SER A 15 2.66 -16.30 -8.63
CA SER A 15 3.17 -17.56 -8.07
C SER A 15 2.27 -18.05 -6.93
N PRO A 16 2.10 -19.38 -6.76
CA PRO A 16 1.26 -19.93 -5.70
C PRO A 16 1.67 -19.45 -4.30
N MET A 17 2.97 -19.22 -4.08
CA MET A 17 3.51 -18.72 -2.81
C MET A 17 3.01 -17.31 -2.50
N VAL A 18 3.06 -16.40 -3.48
CA VAL A 18 2.59 -15.02 -3.33
C VAL A 18 1.06 -14.98 -3.24
N LEU A 19 0.35 -15.72 -4.09
CA LEU A 19 -1.11 -15.80 -4.04
C LEU A 19 -1.62 -16.31 -2.68
N THR A 20 -1.00 -17.37 -2.15
CA THR A 20 -1.37 -17.90 -0.82
C THR A 20 -1.11 -16.88 0.29
N PHE A 21 -0.01 -16.13 0.19
CA PHE A 21 0.29 -15.06 1.14
C PHE A 21 -0.77 -13.94 1.09
N ILE A 22 -1.08 -13.44 -0.11
CA ILE A 22 -2.06 -12.37 -0.32
C ILE A 22 -3.44 -12.83 0.12
N LEU A 23 -3.85 -14.06 -0.19
CA LEU A 23 -5.12 -14.58 0.25
C LEU A 23 -5.20 -14.62 1.78
N LYS A 24 -4.16 -15.08 2.48
CA LYS A 24 -4.16 -15.09 3.95
C LYS A 24 -4.25 -13.68 4.54
N ILE A 25 -3.42 -12.76 4.06
CA ILE A 25 -3.33 -11.40 4.59
C ILE A 25 -4.56 -10.57 4.22
N GLY A 26 -4.92 -10.58 2.93
CA GLY A 26 -6.06 -9.87 2.38
C GLY A 26 -7.38 -10.35 2.95
N PHE A 27 -7.63 -11.67 2.94
CA PHE A 27 -8.85 -12.22 3.51
C PHE A 27 -8.93 -11.99 5.03
N GLY A 28 -7.81 -12.14 5.74
CA GLY A 28 -7.74 -11.83 7.17
C GLY A 28 -8.11 -10.38 7.48
N ALA A 29 -7.56 -9.42 6.75
CA ALA A 29 -7.89 -8.00 6.91
C ALA A 29 -9.34 -7.67 6.55
N ILE A 30 -9.85 -8.25 5.46
CA ILE A 30 -11.25 -8.07 5.03
C ILE A 30 -12.20 -8.62 6.10
N LEU A 31 -12.01 -9.85 6.56
CA LEU A 31 -12.83 -10.45 7.61
C LEU A 31 -12.79 -9.65 8.91
N PHE A 32 -11.61 -9.17 9.30
CA PHE A 32 -11.44 -8.33 10.48
C PHE A 32 -12.30 -7.07 10.42
N TRP A 33 -12.26 -6.34 9.29
CA TRP A 33 -13.06 -5.12 9.13
C TRP A 33 -14.55 -5.39 8.92
N ILE A 34 -14.92 -6.45 8.20
CA ILE A 34 -16.33 -6.88 8.09
C ILE A 34 -16.89 -7.16 9.49
N PHE A 35 -16.13 -7.87 10.32
CA PHE A 35 -16.51 -8.14 11.71
C PHE A 35 -16.70 -6.83 12.49
N ILE A 36 -15.74 -5.90 12.45
CA ILE A 36 -15.87 -4.61 13.14
C ILE A 36 -17.08 -3.83 12.63
N PHE A 37 -17.23 -3.65 11.32
CA PHE A 37 -18.32 -2.85 10.77
C PHE A 37 -19.69 -3.50 10.97
N SER A 38 -19.79 -4.81 11.17
CA SER A 38 -21.06 -5.44 11.53
C SER A 38 -21.65 -4.91 12.86
N PHE A 39 -20.81 -4.36 13.75
CA PHE A 39 -21.25 -3.78 15.02
C PHE A 39 -21.19 -2.26 15.05
N PHE A 40 -20.26 -1.63 14.31
CA PHE A 40 -19.95 -0.20 14.42
C PHE A 40 -20.27 0.61 13.16
N TRP A 41 -21.03 0.06 12.20
CA TRP A 41 -21.33 0.76 10.95
C TRP A 41 -22.09 2.07 11.15
N ASP A 42 -23.11 2.07 12.02
CA ASP A 42 -23.93 3.25 12.26
C ASP A 42 -23.11 4.39 12.87
N ASP A 43 -22.28 4.08 13.88
CA ASP A 43 -21.35 5.05 14.48
C ASP A 43 -20.34 5.59 13.47
N PHE A 44 -19.77 4.71 12.65
CA PHE A 44 -18.81 5.08 11.63
C PHE A 44 -19.42 5.97 10.54
N SER A 45 -20.61 5.63 10.05
CA SER A 45 -21.32 6.42 9.05
C SER A 45 -21.76 7.79 9.59
N THR A 46 -22.18 7.84 10.86
CA THR A 46 -22.50 9.09 11.57
C THR A 46 -21.27 9.98 11.71
N PHE A 47 -20.13 9.38 12.09
CA PHE A 47 -18.84 10.08 12.14
C PHE A 47 -18.50 10.70 10.80
N VAL A 48 -18.56 9.95 9.69
CA VAL A 48 -18.29 10.47 8.34
C VAL A 48 -19.23 11.61 7.97
N THR A 49 -20.52 11.47 8.26
CA THR A 49 -21.53 12.49 7.95
C THR A 49 -21.29 13.79 8.73
N SER A 50 -20.80 13.70 9.97
CA SER A 50 -20.49 14.87 10.80
C SER A 50 -19.41 15.77 10.19
N TYR A 51 -18.45 15.20 9.45
CA TYR A 51 -17.42 15.95 8.71
C TYR A 51 -17.95 16.67 7.47
N LEU A 52 -19.16 16.35 7.01
CA LEU A 52 -19.77 16.94 5.81
C LEU A 52 -20.77 18.04 6.14
N THR A 53 -20.93 18.40 7.41
CA THR A 53 -21.87 19.43 7.90
C THR A 53 -21.60 20.84 7.36
N TRP A 54 -20.40 21.09 6.83
CA TRP A 54 -20.06 22.35 6.14
C TRP A 54 -20.72 22.47 4.75
N ILE A 55 -21.25 21.38 4.19
CA ILE A 55 -21.94 21.37 2.90
C ILE A 55 -23.39 21.84 3.13
N PRO A 56 -23.81 22.97 2.54
CA PRO A 56 -25.11 23.59 2.86
C PRO A 56 -26.33 22.90 2.21
N PHE A 57 -26.11 21.88 1.37
CA PHE A 57 -27.18 21.20 0.62
C PHE A 57 -27.37 19.78 1.13
N ASP A 58 -28.50 19.50 1.79
CA ASP A 58 -28.79 18.20 2.42
C ASP A 58 -28.72 17.01 1.44
N TRP A 59 -29.23 17.18 0.22
CA TRP A 59 -29.20 16.13 -0.81
C TRP A 59 -27.77 15.80 -1.24
N LEU A 60 -26.89 16.80 -1.27
CA LEU A 60 -25.50 16.64 -1.66
C LEU A 60 -24.71 16.00 -0.50
N GLN A 61 -24.93 16.47 0.73
CA GLN A 61 -24.32 15.92 1.93
C GLN A 61 -24.64 14.43 2.08
N SER A 62 -25.92 14.05 1.99
CA SER A 62 -26.36 12.65 2.10
C SER A 62 -25.79 11.77 0.98
N THR A 63 -25.76 12.27 -0.25
CA THR A 63 -25.18 11.55 -1.40
C THR A 63 -23.68 11.32 -1.21
N ILE A 64 -22.94 12.36 -0.80
CA ILE A 64 -21.49 12.25 -0.56
C ILE A 64 -21.23 11.31 0.62
N ALA A 65 -21.99 11.40 1.71
CA ALA A 65 -21.83 10.53 2.87
C ALA A 65 -22.02 9.04 2.51
N TYR A 66 -23.06 8.73 1.73
CA TYR A 66 -23.36 7.39 1.26
C TYR A 66 -22.21 6.76 0.46
N ILE A 67 -21.47 7.58 -0.30
CA ILE A 67 -20.31 7.13 -1.09
C ILE A 67 -19.03 7.12 -0.23
N ALA A 68 -18.83 8.15 0.59
CA ALA A 68 -17.62 8.36 1.36
C ALA A 68 -17.42 7.30 2.45
N ALA A 69 -18.48 6.90 3.17
CA ALA A 69 -18.35 5.93 4.24
C ALA A 69 -17.82 4.56 3.73
N PRO A 70 -18.40 3.92 2.70
CA PRO A 70 -17.84 2.69 2.13
C PRO A 70 -16.40 2.86 1.60
N LEU A 71 -16.06 4.00 0.99
CA LEU A 71 -14.71 4.26 0.48
C LEU A 71 -13.68 4.40 1.60
N LEU A 72 -14.04 5.05 2.71
CA LEU A 72 -13.19 5.16 3.89
C LEU A 72 -13.03 3.80 4.58
N ALA A 73 -14.10 3.03 4.73
CA ALA A 73 -14.07 1.66 5.24
C ALA A 73 -13.15 0.77 4.39
N TYR A 74 -13.27 0.85 3.06
CA TYR A 74 -12.38 0.17 2.12
C TYR A 74 -10.92 0.61 2.29
N THR A 75 -10.67 1.91 2.45
CA THR A 75 -9.31 2.45 2.66
C THR A 75 -8.67 1.88 3.93
N LEU A 76 -9.44 1.71 5.01
CA LEU A 76 -8.97 1.09 6.25
C LEU A 76 -8.55 -0.38 6.05
N ILE A 77 -9.30 -1.13 5.23
CA ILE A 77 -8.92 -2.50 4.82
C ILE A 77 -7.57 -2.47 4.09
N ILE A 78 -7.42 -1.61 3.08
CA ILE A 78 -6.18 -1.51 2.28
C ILE A 78 -4.98 -1.11 3.15
N VAL A 79 -5.14 -0.14 4.05
CA VAL A 79 -4.10 0.26 5.00
C VAL A 79 -3.70 -0.92 5.90
N THR A 80 -4.68 -1.69 6.37
CA THR A 80 -4.43 -2.88 7.19
C THR A 80 -3.66 -3.95 6.42
N ILE A 81 -4.02 -4.19 5.15
CA ILE A 81 -3.29 -5.11 4.26
C ILE A 81 -1.85 -4.65 4.08
N ALA A 82 -1.60 -3.35 3.91
CA ALA A 82 -0.25 -2.81 3.78
C ALA A 82 0.58 -3.06 5.06
N ILE A 83 0.01 -2.81 6.24
CA ILE A 83 0.64 -3.07 7.54
C ILE A 83 0.96 -4.57 7.68
N LEU A 84 -0.02 -5.44 7.48
CA LEU A 84 0.17 -6.89 7.59
C LEU A 84 1.18 -7.41 6.56
N THR A 85 1.17 -6.87 5.34
CA THR A 85 2.18 -7.21 4.32
C THR A 85 3.57 -6.85 4.81
N SER A 86 3.76 -5.62 5.31
CA SER A 86 5.03 -5.16 5.88
C SER A 86 5.54 -6.06 7.02
N LEU A 87 4.63 -6.50 7.89
CA LEU A 87 4.97 -7.35 9.04
C LEU A 87 5.30 -8.80 8.68
N PHE A 88 4.65 -9.37 7.66
CA PHE A 88 4.69 -10.82 7.42
C PHE A 88 5.39 -11.23 6.12
N SER A 89 5.77 -10.30 5.25
CA SER A 89 6.34 -10.64 3.93
C SER A 89 7.80 -11.09 3.96
N GLU A 90 8.53 -10.93 5.07
CA GLU A 90 9.96 -11.27 5.15
C GLU A 90 10.28 -12.67 4.60
N LYS A 91 9.59 -13.72 5.10
CA LYS A 91 9.84 -15.10 4.66
C LYS A 91 9.56 -15.29 3.17
N LEU A 92 8.51 -14.63 2.67
CA LEU A 92 8.14 -14.66 1.25
C LEU A 92 9.25 -14.02 0.39
N LEU A 93 9.72 -12.84 0.79
CA LEU A 93 10.76 -12.10 0.08
C LEU A 93 12.10 -12.85 0.07
N ILE A 94 12.48 -13.48 1.19
CA ILE A 94 13.69 -14.33 1.26
C ILE A 94 13.58 -15.51 0.30
N ASN A 95 12.42 -16.17 0.23
CA ASN A 95 12.22 -17.30 -0.67
C ASN A 95 12.27 -16.88 -2.14
N LEU A 96 11.66 -15.74 -2.49
CA LEU A 96 11.74 -15.17 -3.83
C LEU A 96 13.18 -14.76 -4.19
N ALA A 97 13.91 -14.16 -3.24
CA ALA A 97 15.32 -13.80 -3.44
C ALA A 97 16.18 -15.03 -3.73
N LYS A 98 16.03 -16.10 -2.95
CA LYS A 98 16.76 -17.37 -3.18
C LYS A 98 16.49 -17.98 -4.56
N LYS A 99 15.25 -17.88 -5.05
CA LYS A 99 14.85 -18.38 -6.38
C LYS A 99 15.54 -17.64 -7.53
N HIS A 100 15.70 -16.32 -7.43
CA HIS A 100 16.19 -15.49 -8.53
C HIS A 100 17.64 -15.01 -8.39
N TYR A 101 18.16 -15.00 -7.16
CA TYR A 101 19.46 -14.47 -6.77
C TYR A 101 20.08 -15.37 -5.68
N PRO A 102 20.40 -16.64 -5.98
CA PRO A 102 20.88 -17.61 -4.99
C PRO A 102 22.15 -17.17 -4.25
N GLU A 103 22.98 -16.35 -4.89
CA GLU A 103 24.20 -15.78 -4.30
C GLU A 103 23.92 -14.63 -3.31
N LYS A 104 22.74 -13.99 -3.37
CA LYS A 104 22.36 -12.92 -2.45
C LYS A 104 21.66 -13.49 -1.22
N LYS A 105 22.40 -13.60 -0.12
CA LYS A 105 21.85 -14.00 1.17
C LYS A 105 21.14 -12.82 1.83
N ALA A 106 20.02 -13.09 2.51
CA ALA A 106 19.44 -12.13 3.44
C ALA A 106 20.43 -11.92 4.58
N ILE A 107 20.74 -10.67 4.88
CA ILE A 107 21.85 -10.32 5.78
C ILE A 107 21.34 -9.82 7.13
N ALA A 108 20.07 -9.44 7.20
CA ALA A 108 19.38 -9.06 8.41
C ALA A 108 17.87 -9.32 8.27
N SER A 109 17.14 -9.14 9.37
CA SER A 109 15.67 -9.04 9.39
C SER A 109 15.30 -7.58 9.69
N PRO A 110 14.36 -6.98 8.94
CA PRO A 110 13.89 -5.63 9.22
C PRO A 110 13.22 -5.56 10.59
N SER A 111 13.45 -4.45 11.31
CA SER A 111 12.85 -4.24 12.62
C SER A 111 11.33 -4.13 12.50
N ILE A 112 10.59 -4.96 13.23
CA ILE A 112 9.12 -4.90 13.32
C ILE A 112 8.65 -3.48 13.69
N MET A 113 9.31 -2.85 14.67
CA MET A 113 8.99 -1.47 15.07
C MET A 113 9.27 -0.46 13.95
N GLY A 114 10.34 -0.69 13.19
CA GLY A 114 10.65 0.12 12.01
C GLY A 114 9.63 -0.04 10.88
N SER A 115 9.14 -1.26 10.64
CA SER A 115 8.08 -1.58 9.67
C SER A 115 6.76 -0.92 10.05
N ILE A 116 6.36 -1.01 11.32
CA ILE A 116 5.16 -0.33 11.84
C ILE A 116 5.31 1.19 11.72
N SER A 117 6.42 1.74 12.21
CA SER A 117 6.66 3.20 12.21
C SER A 117 6.71 3.77 10.80
N SER A 118 7.39 3.10 9.86
CA SER A 118 7.46 3.53 8.46
C SER A 118 6.10 3.44 7.76
N THR A 119 5.33 2.39 8.03
CA THR A 119 3.96 2.23 7.47
C THR A 119 3.00 3.26 8.04
N LEU A 120 3.03 3.49 9.35
CA LEU A 120 2.18 4.49 10.00
C LEU A 120 2.53 5.91 9.52
N SER A 121 3.82 6.23 9.45
CA SER A 121 4.29 7.52 8.92
C SER A 121 3.84 7.73 7.48
N SER A 122 4.01 6.71 6.62
CA SER A 122 3.52 6.75 5.24
C SER A 122 2.01 6.90 5.15
N THR A 123 1.26 6.25 6.04
CA THR A 123 -0.21 6.36 6.11
C THR A 123 -0.63 7.78 6.49
N ILE A 124 -0.04 8.37 7.53
CA ILE A 124 -0.35 9.74 7.96
C ILE A 124 -0.04 10.74 6.84
N ILE A 125 1.16 10.64 6.23
CA ILE A 125 1.55 11.54 5.13
C ILE A 125 0.62 11.34 3.93
N PHE A 126 0.29 10.09 3.58
CA PHE A 126 -0.68 9.78 2.54
C PHE A 126 -2.03 10.44 2.82
N SER A 127 -2.59 10.26 4.01
CA SER A 127 -3.89 10.84 4.37
C SER A 127 -3.88 12.37 4.33
N LEU A 128 -2.84 13.01 4.87
CA LEU A 128 -2.70 14.47 4.82
C LEU A 128 -2.61 15.00 3.38
N LEU A 129 -1.77 14.39 2.55
CA LEU A 129 -1.63 14.78 1.14
C LEU A 129 -2.89 14.47 0.35
N TYR A 130 -3.57 13.36 0.63
CA TYR A 130 -4.82 12.99 -0.02
C TYR A 130 -5.88 14.06 0.25
N LEU A 131 -6.02 14.53 1.49
CA LEU A 131 -6.97 15.60 1.85
C LEU A 131 -6.60 16.94 1.20
N ILE A 132 -5.34 17.34 1.25
CA ILE A 132 -4.87 18.63 0.69
C ILE A 132 -5.00 18.64 -0.83
N LEU A 133 -4.65 17.53 -1.49
CA LEU A 133 -4.63 17.43 -2.95
C LEU A 133 -5.96 16.93 -3.53
N PHE A 134 -6.94 16.59 -2.70
CA PHE A 134 -8.26 16.12 -3.13
C PHE A 134 -8.88 16.98 -4.24
N PRO A 135 -8.89 18.34 -4.16
CA PRO A 135 -9.45 19.17 -5.22
C PRO A 135 -8.78 18.97 -6.58
N THR A 136 -7.49 18.64 -6.59
CA THR A 136 -6.72 18.42 -7.83
C THR A 136 -7.07 17.11 -8.52
N PHE A 137 -7.61 16.12 -7.80
CA PHE A 137 -7.93 14.79 -8.36
C PHE A 137 -9.07 14.83 -9.39
N ILE A 138 -9.89 15.87 -9.33
CA ILE A 138 -11.01 16.11 -10.26
C ILE A 138 -10.49 16.47 -11.65
N ILE A 139 -9.28 17.04 -11.75
CA ILE A 139 -8.68 17.42 -13.05
C ILE A 139 -8.37 16.14 -13.84
N PRO A 140 -8.96 15.96 -15.03
CA PRO A 140 -8.69 14.80 -15.87
C PRO A 140 -7.20 14.68 -16.17
N VAL A 141 -6.68 13.43 -16.19
CA VAL A 141 -5.26 13.09 -16.41
C VAL A 141 -4.30 13.61 -15.34
N ILE A 142 -4.20 14.92 -15.12
CA ILE A 142 -3.26 15.53 -14.16
C ILE A 142 -3.58 15.08 -12.74
N GLY A 143 -4.86 15.16 -12.34
CA GLY A 143 -5.31 14.71 -11.03
C GLY A 143 -5.03 13.22 -10.81
N GLN A 144 -5.09 12.42 -11.86
CA GLN A 144 -4.78 10.99 -11.81
C GLN A 144 -3.29 10.74 -11.62
N VAL A 145 -2.41 11.50 -12.28
CA VAL A 145 -0.96 11.42 -12.06
C VAL A 145 -0.60 11.82 -10.62
N ILE A 146 -1.24 12.87 -10.09
CA ILE A 146 -1.04 13.30 -8.70
C ILE A 146 -1.53 12.22 -7.73
N MET A 147 -2.73 11.66 -7.97
CA MET A 147 -3.28 10.60 -7.13
C MET A 147 -2.37 9.35 -7.13
N LEU A 148 -1.83 8.96 -8.29
CA LEU A 148 -0.87 7.86 -8.41
C LEU A 148 0.40 8.13 -7.60
N TYR A 149 0.90 9.36 -7.64
CA TYR A 149 2.03 9.77 -6.82
C TYR A 149 1.72 9.70 -5.33
N VAL A 150 0.56 10.19 -4.89
CA VAL A 150 0.12 10.11 -3.49
C VAL A 150 0.03 8.66 -3.03
N TRP A 151 -0.57 7.77 -3.82
CA TRP A 151 -0.57 6.32 -3.54
C TRP A 151 0.84 5.73 -3.40
N SER A 152 1.80 6.20 -4.21
CA SER A 152 3.17 5.71 -4.14
C SER A 152 3.85 6.01 -2.80
N ILE A 153 3.45 7.08 -2.11
CA ILE A 153 3.98 7.45 -0.79
C ILE A 153 3.60 6.40 0.26
N LEU A 154 2.38 5.85 0.16
CA LEU A 154 1.92 4.78 1.03
C LEU A 154 2.82 3.54 0.92
N LEU A 155 3.25 3.19 -0.29
CA LEU A 155 4.01 1.97 -0.57
C LEU A 155 5.52 2.15 -0.41
N LYS A 156 6.06 3.33 -0.73
CA LYS A 156 7.50 3.55 -0.91
C LYS A 156 8.31 3.35 0.38
N ALA A 157 7.97 4.06 1.46
CA ALA A 157 8.79 4.04 2.66
C ALA A 157 8.80 2.67 3.36
N PRO A 158 7.64 1.99 3.51
CA PRO A 158 7.59 0.63 4.04
C PRO A 158 8.40 -0.34 3.18
N THR A 159 8.21 -0.29 1.86
CA THR A 159 8.96 -1.15 0.92
C THR A 159 10.47 -0.99 1.04
N VAL A 160 10.95 0.26 1.07
CA VAL A 160 12.39 0.54 1.22
C VAL A 160 12.92 0.03 2.55
N HIS A 161 12.13 0.17 3.63
CA HIS A 161 12.51 -0.33 4.94
C HIS A 161 12.54 -1.85 4.97
N ASP A 162 11.48 -2.51 4.53
CA ASP A 162 11.29 -3.95 4.65
C ASP A 162 12.21 -4.72 3.72
N VAL A 163 12.25 -4.35 2.44
CA VAL A 163 13.11 -5.05 1.46
C VAL A 163 14.55 -4.59 1.57
N GLY A 164 14.78 -3.29 1.75
CA GLY A 164 16.13 -2.75 1.92
C GLY A 164 16.79 -3.27 3.19
N GLY A 165 16.04 -3.40 4.29
CA GLY A 165 16.51 -3.95 5.55
C GLY A 165 16.94 -5.42 5.47
N LEU A 166 16.39 -6.20 4.53
CA LEU A 166 16.78 -7.60 4.32
C LEU A 166 18.13 -7.75 3.59
N PHE A 167 18.43 -6.85 2.65
CA PHE A 167 19.50 -7.07 1.66
C PHE A 167 20.55 -5.95 1.59
N ILE A 168 20.35 -4.79 2.23
CA ILE A 168 21.23 -3.63 2.15
C ILE A 168 21.67 -3.20 3.56
N ILE A 169 22.96 -3.35 3.85
CA ILE A 169 23.56 -2.91 5.13
C ILE A 169 23.96 -1.43 5.08
N ASN A 170 24.46 -0.98 3.92
CA ASN A 170 25.03 0.36 3.79
C ASN A 170 23.92 1.42 3.71
N LYS A 171 23.89 2.32 4.70
CA LYS A 171 22.91 3.42 4.77
C LYS A 171 23.01 4.39 3.58
N SER A 172 24.18 4.59 2.98
CA SER A 172 24.32 5.46 1.80
C SER A 172 23.71 4.83 0.56
N GLU A 173 23.98 3.54 0.34
CA GLU A 173 23.37 2.73 -0.73
C GLU A 173 21.84 2.69 -0.60
N LEU A 174 21.33 2.46 0.62
CA LEU A 174 19.89 2.46 0.90
C LEU A 174 19.25 3.83 0.60
N LYS A 175 19.92 4.94 0.95
CA LYS A 175 19.45 6.29 0.61
C LYS A 175 19.41 6.52 -0.90
N GLU A 176 20.39 6.03 -1.64
CA GLU A 176 20.41 6.13 -3.10
C GLU A 176 19.26 5.33 -3.73
N LYS A 177 19.09 4.07 -3.31
CA LYS A 177 17.98 3.21 -3.76
C LYS A 177 16.62 3.81 -3.38
N ARG A 178 16.49 4.42 -2.20
CA ARG A 178 15.28 5.16 -1.79
C ARG A 178 14.96 6.34 -2.70
N LYS A 179 15.95 7.06 -3.23
CA LYS A 179 15.70 8.14 -4.19
C LYS A 179 15.18 7.59 -5.52
N LYS A 180 15.72 6.45 -5.96
CA LYS A 180 15.36 5.78 -7.23
C LYS A 180 14.05 4.98 -7.14
N SER A 181 13.53 4.69 -5.94
CA SER A 181 12.32 3.87 -5.76
C SER A 181 10.99 4.58 -5.99
N ASN A 182 10.98 5.88 -6.30
CA ASN A 182 9.75 6.62 -6.63
C ASN A 182 9.01 5.95 -7.79
N LEU A 183 9.70 5.70 -8.90
CA LEU A 183 9.09 5.13 -10.10
C LEU A 183 8.56 3.71 -9.84
N ILE A 184 9.27 2.92 -9.03
CA ILE A 184 8.85 1.57 -8.65
C ILE A 184 7.55 1.62 -7.85
N ALA A 185 7.50 2.47 -6.83
CA ALA A 185 6.32 2.62 -5.99
C ALA A 185 5.12 3.17 -6.78
N MET A 186 5.35 4.09 -7.73
CA MET A 186 4.31 4.61 -8.62
C MET A 186 3.75 3.53 -9.53
N ILE A 187 4.60 2.70 -10.15
CA ILE A 187 4.12 1.59 -10.99
C ILE A 187 3.35 0.58 -10.15
N ALA A 188 3.86 0.24 -8.96
CA ALA A 188 3.13 -0.65 -8.07
C ALA A 188 1.77 -0.07 -7.65
N SER A 189 1.69 1.26 -7.50
CA SER A 189 0.46 1.96 -7.15
C SER A 189 -0.61 1.95 -8.25
N LEU A 190 -0.28 1.56 -9.49
CA LEU A 190 -1.30 1.35 -10.53
C LEU A 190 -2.31 0.28 -10.10
N PHE A 191 -1.89 -0.67 -9.28
CA PHE A 191 -2.78 -1.71 -8.76
C PHE A 191 -3.87 -1.11 -7.84
N ASN A 192 -3.63 0.04 -7.22
CA ASN A 192 -4.62 0.69 -6.36
C ASN A 192 -5.85 1.19 -7.12
N TYR A 193 -5.75 1.40 -8.43
CA TYR A 193 -6.85 1.85 -9.28
C TYR A 193 -7.88 0.76 -9.57
N ILE A 194 -7.47 -0.51 -9.47
CA ILE A 194 -8.34 -1.65 -9.74
C ILE A 194 -8.68 -2.28 -8.39
N PRO A 195 -9.93 -2.20 -7.90
CA PRO A 195 -10.29 -2.63 -6.53
C PRO A 195 -9.79 -4.04 -6.18
N PHE A 196 -9.93 -5.00 -7.10
CA PHE A 196 -9.48 -6.37 -6.90
C PHE A 196 -7.95 -6.54 -6.92
N LEU A 197 -7.22 -5.65 -7.59
CA LEU A 197 -5.76 -5.67 -7.61
C LEU A 197 -5.15 -4.84 -6.47
N ASN A 198 -5.92 -3.98 -5.82
CA ASN A 198 -5.42 -3.09 -4.77
C ASN A 198 -4.81 -3.87 -3.59
N ILE A 199 -5.40 -5.02 -3.23
CA ILE A 199 -4.86 -5.93 -2.21
C ILE A 199 -3.44 -6.45 -2.54
N PHE A 200 -3.06 -6.46 -3.81
CA PHE A 200 -1.76 -6.89 -4.30
C PHE A 200 -0.73 -5.76 -4.28
N ALA A 201 -1.14 -4.50 -4.20
CA ALA A 201 -0.26 -3.35 -4.38
C ALA A 201 0.91 -3.31 -3.38
N PRO A 202 0.71 -3.55 -2.05
CA PRO A 202 1.81 -3.53 -1.09
C PRO A 202 2.88 -4.58 -1.36
N ILE A 203 2.46 -5.82 -1.63
CA ILE A 203 3.42 -6.90 -1.89
C ILE A 203 4.06 -6.76 -3.28
N PHE A 204 3.33 -6.25 -4.27
CA PHE A 204 3.88 -5.98 -5.59
C PHE A 204 4.99 -4.93 -5.53
N ALA A 205 4.81 -3.87 -4.73
CA ALA A 205 5.86 -2.88 -4.50
C ALA A 205 7.12 -3.51 -3.90
N GLN A 206 6.97 -4.39 -2.91
CA GLN A 206 8.10 -5.10 -2.30
C GLN A 206 8.82 -6.03 -3.29
N ILE A 207 8.08 -6.80 -4.10
CA ILE A 207 8.66 -7.67 -5.14
C ILE A 207 9.37 -6.84 -6.21
N MET A 208 8.78 -5.73 -6.66
CA MET A 208 9.42 -4.84 -7.63
C MET A 208 10.72 -4.23 -7.09
N PHE A 209 10.75 -3.84 -5.82
CA PHE A 209 11.98 -3.34 -5.19
C PHE A 209 13.03 -4.44 -5.03
N LEU A 210 12.62 -5.69 -4.72
CA LEU A 210 13.53 -6.84 -4.63
C LEU A 210 14.29 -7.07 -5.94
N HIS A 211 13.63 -6.88 -7.08
CA HIS A 211 14.22 -7.08 -8.41
C HIS A 211 15.01 -5.87 -8.96
N HIS A 212 15.12 -4.77 -8.21
CA HIS A 212 15.71 -3.51 -8.68
C HIS A 212 17.08 -3.17 -8.05
#